data_AF-A0A439KDT8-F1
#
_entry.id   AF-A0A439KDT8-F1
#
_cell.length_a   1.000
_cell.length_b   1.000
_cell.length_c   1.000
_cell.angle_alpha   90.00
_cell.angle_beta   90.00
_cell.angle_gamma   90.00
#
_symmetry.space_group_name_H-M   'P 1'
#
loop_
_entity.id
_entity.type
_entity.pdbx_description
1 polymer ?
#
loop_
_entity_poly.entity_id
_entity_poly.type
_entity_poly.pdbx_seq_one_letter_code
_entity_poly.pdbx_strand_id
1 'polypeptide(L)'
;LHLEELIGSAAETLKAAGRPVRVVDIAAGHGRYVLDAVAKCIVPPASVRLQDFSELNVSLGRKLIAERHLPTSVSFQQADAFDAEMLAGLEPAPDLAIVSGLY
;
A
#
# COMPACT_ATOMS: atom_id res chain seq x y z
N LEU A 1 -6.43 -10.26 -14.89
CA LEU A 1 -6.12 -8.83 -14.66
C LEU A 1 -5.00 -8.77 -13.61
N HIS A 2 -3.84 -8.19 -13.93
CA HIS A 2 -2.69 -8.20 -13.02
C HIS A 2 -2.76 -6.94 -12.14
N LEU A 3 -3.17 -7.07 -10.87
CA LEU A 3 -3.30 -5.96 -9.90
C LEU A 3 -2.05 -5.06 -9.86
N GLU A 4 -0.86 -5.67 -10.02
CA GLU A 4 0.42 -4.95 -10.09
C GLU A 4 0.47 -3.91 -11.22
N GLU A 5 -0.03 -4.26 -12.41
CA GLU A 5 -0.02 -3.36 -13.58
C GLU A 5 -0.98 -2.19 -13.38
N LEU A 6 -2.15 -2.46 -12.76
CA LEU A 6 -3.11 -1.40 -12.41
C LEU A 6 -2.52 -0.41 -11.40
N ILE A 7 -1.81 -0.89 -10.39
CA ILE A 7 -1.15 -0.04 -9.39
C ILE A 7 -0.09 0.83 -10.08
N GLY A 8 0.71 0.25 -10.98
CA GLY A 8 1.69 0.97 -11.77
C GLY A 8 1.06 2.10 -12.59
N SER A 9 0.01 1.79 -13.34
CA SER A 9 -0.70 2.78 -14.18
C SER A 9 -1.36 3.90 -13.37
N ALA A 10 -1.97 3.56 -12.22
CA ALA A 10 -2.54 4.56 -11.33
C ALA A 10 -1.46 5.49 -10.73
N ALA A 11 -0.31 4.94 -10.34
CA ALA A 11 0.82 5.71 -9.84
C ALA A 11 1.40 6.65 -10.91
N GLU A 12 1.51 6.20 -12.16
CA GLU A 12 1.94 7.03 -13.30
C GLU A 12 0.97 8.19 -13.57
N THR A 13 -0.33 7.90 -13.54
CA THR A 13 -1.38 8.92 -13.70
C THR A 13 -1.29 10.00 -12.63
N LEU A 14 -1.09 9.61 -11.37
CA LEU A 14 -0.93 10.54 -10.25
C LEU A 14 0.35 11.37 -10.38
N LYS A 15 1.47 10.76 -10.80
CA LYS A 15 2.73 11.48 -11.07
C LYS A 15 2.57 12.50 -12.18
N ALA A 16 1.90 12.14 -13.28
CA ALA A 16 1.61 13.06 -14.38
C ALA A 16 0.75 14.25 -13.93
N ALA A 17 -0.12 14.06 -12.93
CA ALA A 17 -0.89 15.11 -12.28
C ALA A 17 -0.13 15.89 -11.18
N GLY A 18 1.18 15.67 -11.02
CA GLY A 18 2.01 16.34 -10.00
C GLY A 18 1.70 15.92 -8.57
N ARG A 19 1.03 14.78 -8.36
CA ARG A 19 0.71 14.25 -7.03
C ARG A 19 1.89 13.44 -6.48
N PRO A 20 2.10 13.43 -5.15
CA PRO A 20 3.24 12.73 -4.54
C PRO A 20 3.10 11.19 -4.53
N VAL A 21 1.92 10.66 -4.84
CA VAL A 21 1.59 9.23 -4.80
C VAL A 21 1.73 8.64 -3.40
N ARG A 22 0.72 8.89 -2.57
CA ARG A 22 0.54 8.30 -1.25
C ARG A 22 -0.45 7.14 -1.37
N VAL A 23 0.03 5.91 -1.17
CA VAL A 23 -0.77 4.70 -1.35
C VAL A 23 -1.21 4.14 0.00
N VAL A 24 -2.47 3.75 0.11
CA VAL A 24 -2.98 2.90 1.21
C VAL A 24 -3.62 1.63 0.65
N ASP A 25 -3.36 0.49 1.26
CA ASP A 25 -4.03 -0.80 0.99
C ASP A 25 -4.73 -1.29 2.26
N ILE A 26 -6.05 -1.22 2.28
CA ILE A 26 -6.89 -1.28 3.50
C ILE A 26 -7.12 -2.72 3.99
N ALA A 27 -6.98 -3.71 3.10
CA ALA A 27 -7.18 -5.13 3.40
C ALA A 27 -6.14 -5.94 2.61
N ALA A 28 -4.88 -5.74 2.99
CA ALA A 28 -3.73 -6.10 2.16
C ALA A 28 -3.41 -7.61 2.14
N GLY A 29 -3.97 -8.41 3.04
CA GLY A 29 -3.42 -9.73 3.35
C GLY A 29 -1.95 -9.58 3.76
N HIS A 30 -1.04 -10.39 3.26
CA HIS A 30 0.41 -10.15 3.45
C HIS A 30 1.02 -9.14 2.46
N GLY A 31 0.21 -8.46 1.63
CA GLY A 31 0.62 -7.29 0.83
C GLY A 31 1.46 -7.54 -0.42
N ARG A 32 1.66 -8.79 -0.83
CA ARG A 32 2.65 -9.17 -1.87
C ARG A 32 2.54 -8.36 -3.15
N TYR A 33 1.34 -8.20 -3.69
CA TYR A 33 1.14 -7.55 -4.99
C TYR A 33 1.47 -6.05 -4.95
N VAL A 34 1.18 -5.33 -3.87
CA VAL A 34 1.58 -3.93 -3.72
C VAL A 34 3.10 -3.84 -3.56
N LEU A 35 3.70 -4.71 -2.75
CA LEU A 35 5.15 -4.72 -2.54
C LEU A 35 5.92 -5.02 -3.84
N ASP A 36 5.42 -5.95 -4.66
CA ASP A 36 6.01 -6.28 -5.95
C ASP A 36 5.83 -5.13 -6.96
N ALA A 37 4.69 -4.43 -6.96
CA ALA A 37 4.48 -3.24 -7.78
C ALA A 37 5.42 -2.08 -7.38
N VAL A 38 5.60 -1.84 -6.07
CA VAL A 38 6.52 -0.82 -5.55
C VAL A 38 7.97 -1.14 -5.90
N ALA A 39 8.38 -2.41 -5.79
CA ALA A 39 9.73 -2.84 -6.14
C ALA A 39 10.08 -2.63 -7.62
N LYS A 40 9.08 -2.63 -8.51
CA LYS A 40 9.24 -2.40 -9.95
C LYS A 40 9.22 -0.91 -10.34
N CYS A 41 8.86 -0.02 -9.42
CA CYS A 41 8.79 1.42 -9.72
C CYS A 41 10.19 2.04 -9.80
N ILE A 42 10.53 2.66 -10.93
CA ILE A 42 11.78 3.45 -11.09
C ILE A 42 11.82 4.61 -10.09
N VAL A 43 10.69 5.31 -9.94
CA VAL A 43 10.50 6.37 -8.93
C VAL A 43 9.52 5.83 -7.89
N PRO A 44 9.95 5.61 -6.63
CA PRO A 44 9.06 5.09 -5.60
C PRO A 44 7.95 6.09 -5.27
N PRO A 45 6.76 5.62 -4.84
CA PRO A 45 5.73 6.48 -4.25
C PRO A 45 6.27 7.24 -3.03
N ALA A 46 5.70 8.41 -2.72
CA ALA A 46 6.10 9.18 -1.53
C ALA A 46 5.84 8.40 -0.23
N SER A 47 4.74 7.64 -0.18
CA SER A 47 4.45 6.72 0.93
C SER A 47 3.59 5.56 0.50
N VAL A 48 3.79 4.41 1.13
CA VAL A 48 2.96 3.21 0.97
C VAL A 48 2.63 2.66 2.35
N ARG A 49 1.35 2.65 2.71
CA ARG A 49 0.85 2.03 3.93
C ARG A 49 0.03 0.80 3.57
N LEU A 50 0.48 -0.35 4.00
CA LEU A 50 -0.29 -1.59 3.97
C LEU A 50 -0.93 -1.80 5.33
N GLN A 51 -2.16 -2.30 5.35
CA GLN A 51 -2.84 -2.63 6.58
C GLN A 51 -3.74 -3.85 6.44
N ASP A 52 -3.83 -4.60 7.53
CA ASP A 52 -4.64 -5.81 7.62
C ASP A 52 -5.04 -6.03 9.08
N PHE A 53 -6.18 -6.67 9.32
CA PHE A 53 -6.64 -6.94 10.69
C PHE A 53 -5.82 -8.04 11.37
N SER A 54 -5.24 -8.97 10.58
CA SER A 54 -4.53 -10.14 11.07
C SER A 54 -3.07 -9.81 11.35
N GLU A 55 -2.64 -9.95 12.61
CA GLU A 55 -1.24 -9.73 13.01
C GLU A 55 -0.26 -10.67 12.28
N LEU A 56 -0.73 -11.86 11.88
CA LEU A 56 0.05 -12.80 11.07
C LEU A 56 0.36 -12.20 9.69
N ASN A 57 -0.66 -11.64 9.03
CA ASN A 57 -0.52 -11.00 7.74
C ASN A 57 0.43 -9.80 7.80
N VAL A 58 0.27 -8.96 8.83
CA VAL A 58 1.14 -7.81 9.10
C VAL A 58 2.59 -8.25 9.30
N SER A 59 2.80 -9.29 10.11
CA SER A 59 4.14 -9.82 10.39
C SER A 59 4.81 -10.39 9.14
N LEU A 60 4.08 -11.12 8.30
CA LEU A 60 4.57 -11.62 7.01
C LEU A 60 4.89 -10.47 6.05
N GLY A 61 4.01 -9.47 5.97
CA GLY A 61 4.22 -8.29 5.14
C GLY A 61 5.46 -7.49 5.54
N ARG A 62 5.72 -7.30 6.85
CA ARG A 62 6.95 -6.66 7.34
C ARG A 62 8.21 -7.43 6.96
N LYS A 63 8.17 -8.76 7.00
CA LYS A 63 9.28 -9.60 6.50
C LYS A 63 9.50 -9.38 5.00
N LEU A 64 8.44 -9.37 4.20
CA LEU A 64 8.52 -9.15 2.75
C LEU A 64 9.08 -7.75 2.40
N ILE A 65 8.76 -6.72 3.18
CA ILE A 65 9.34 -5.37 3.08
C ILE A 65 10.85 -5.41 3.31
N ALA A 66 11.28 -6.06 4.40
CA ALA A 66 12.69 -6.17 4.77
C ALA A 66 13.49 -6.99 3.73
N GLU A 67 12.98 -8.13 3.28
CA GLU A 67 13.63 -8.99 2.28
C GLU A 67 13.84 -8.28 0.94
N ARG A 68 12.89 -7.42 0.54
CA ARG A 68 12.98 -6.61 -0.69
C ARG A 68 13.81 -5.34 -0.51
N HIS A 69 14.30 -5.05 0.70
CA HIS A 69 15.03 -3.83 1.03
C HIS A 69 14.27 -2.55 0.62
N LEU A 70 12.94 -2.58 0.79
CA LEU A 70 12.10 -1.44 0.42
C LEU A 70 12.38 -0.23 1.32
N PRO A 71 12.18 1.00 0.80
CA PRO A 71 12.45 2.20 1.57
C PRO A 71 11.53 2.30 2.80
N THR A 72 11.96 3.10 3.78
CA THR A 72 11.21 3.36 5.03
C THR A 72 9.86 4.04 4.81
N SER A 73 9.60 4.56 3.61
CA SER A 73 8.30 5.07 3.18
C SER A 73 7.26 3.96 2.97
N VAL A 74 7.67 2.69 2.95
CA VAL A 74 6.79 1.52 2.91
C VAL A 74 6.61 0.96 4.33
N SER A 75 5.36 0.88 4.79
CA SER A 75 5.03 0.45 6.15
C SER A 75 3.88 -0.55 6.15
N PHE A 76 3.82 -1.38 7.20
CA PHE A 76 2.73 -2.32 7.42
C PHE A 76 2.19 -2.20 8.85
N GLN A 77 0.89 -1.92 8.98
CA GLN A 77 0.20 -1.72 10.25
C GLN A 77 -0.95 -2.71 10.43
N GLN A 78 -1.26 -3.04 11.67
CA GLN A 78 -2.50 -3.74 11.96
C GLN A 78 -3.61 -2.70 12.06
N ALA A 79 -4.70 -2.89 11.31
CA ALA A 79 -5.85 -1.98 11.34
C ALA A 79 -7.13 -2.68 10.91
N ASP A 80 -8.27 -2.21 11.42
CA ASP A 80 -9.58 -2.65 10.95
C ASP A 80 -9.94 -1.90 9.66
N ALA A 81 -10.30 -2.66 8.62
CA ALA A 81 -10.71 -2.13 7.34
C ALA A 81 -12.09 -1.45 7.38
N PHE A 82 -12.89 -1.71 8.42
CA PHE A 82 -14.22 -1.15 8.62
C PHE A 82 -14.27 0.03 9.60
N ASP A 83 -13.13 0.40 10.20
CA ASP A 83 -13.03 1.58 11.05
C ASP A 83 -12.97 2.87 10.20
N ALA A 84 -14.15 3.47 10.00
CA ALA A 84 -14.30 4.66 9.19
C ALA A 84 -13.59 5.90 9.77
N GLU A 85 -13.51 6.03 11.09
CA GLU A 85 -12.85 7.17 11.74
C GLU A 85 -11.34 7.11 11.52
N MET A 86 -10.75 5.91 11.69
CA MET A 86 -9.34 5.68 11.40
C MET A 86 -9.01 5.94 9.93
N LEU A 87 -9.83 5.44 9.00
CA LEU A 87 -9.63 5.67 7.57
C LEU A 87 -9.75 7.14 7.17
N ALA A 88 -10.70 7.88 7.76
CA ALA A 88 -10.84 9.32 7.54
C ALA A 88 -9.67 10.13 8.12
N GLY A 89 -9.02 9.63 9.17
CA GLY A 89 -7.88 10.25 9.85
C GLY A 89 -6.50 9.84 9.32
N LEU A 90 -6.42 9.16 8.17
CA LEU A 90 -5.13 8.70 7.62
C LEU A 90 -4.21 9.88 7.26
N GLU A 91 -3.11 9.99 8.00
CA GLU A 91 -2.05 10.96 7.72
C GLU A 91 -0.74 10.27 7.25
N PRO A 92 -0.13 10.72 6.14
CA PRO A 92 -0.66 11.72 5.20
C PRO A 92 -1.87 11.18 4.42
N ALA A 93 -2.79 12.07 4.02
CA ALA A 93 -3.96 11.69 3.23
C ALA A 93 -3.58 10.94 1.94
N PRO A 94 -4.20 9.79 1.62
CA PRO A 94 -3.82 9.00 0.45
C PRO A 94 -4.23 9.66 -0.87
N ASP A 95 -3.43 9.43 -1.91
CA ASP A 95 -3.77 9.75 -3.31
C ASP A 95 -4.36 8.53 -4.05
N LEU A 96 -4.02 7.32 -3.59
CA LEU A 96 -4.49 6.05 -4.11
C LEU A 96 -4.88 5.13 -2.96
N ALA A 97 -6.12 4.63 -2.97
CA ALA A 97 -6.59 3.62 -2.04
C ALA A 97 -6.84 2.30 -2.79
N ILE A 98 -6.39 1.19 -2.20
CA ILE A 98 -6.58 -0.16 -2.71
C ILE A 98 -7.43 -0.94 -1.71
N VAL A 99 -8.43 -1.66 -2.22
CA VAL A 99 -9.34 -2.49 -1.45
C VAL A 99 -9.56 -3.78 -2.22
N SER A 100 -8.90 -4.87 -1.80
CA SER A 100 -8.94 -6.16 -2.52
C SER A 100 -9.26 -7.39 -1.64
N GLY A 101 -9.47 -7.21 -0.35
CA GLY A 101 -9.58 -8.31 0.63
C GLY A 101 -10.80 -8.25 1.55
N LEU A 102 -11.82 -7.45 1.23
CA LEU A 102 -13.06 -7.38 2.01
C LEU A 102 -13.99 -8.53 1.60
N TYR A 103 -14.16 -9.52 2.47
CA TYR A 103 -15.16 -10.61 2.36
C TYR A 103 -15.95 -10.74 3.65
#